data_AF-A0A7Y3JYG5-F1
#
_entry.id   AF-A0A7Y3JYG5-F1
#
_cell.length_a   1.000
_cell.length_b   1.000
_cell.length_c   1.000
_cell.angle_alpha   90.00
_cell.angle_beta   90.00
_cell.angle_gamma   90.00
#
_symmetry.space_group_name_H-M   'P 1'
#
loop_
_entity.id
_entity.type
_entity.pdbx_description
1 polymer ?
#
loop_
_entity_poly.entity_id
_entity_poly.type
_entity_poly.pdbx_seq_one_letter_code
_entity_poly.pdbx_strand_id
1 'polypeptide(L)'
;MKKGEKILFGVVALLVIITVVNFVVLESVRRHSEKPLFPVLTHFDFSADGLQGYHLYQQSNCYSCHRAVGSGTSMGVSLDGLGSKHDTSYFYNFLKNPEQTYGSRTLDHGAPPKDAAYVASLPDADLHSMAVFLSELKSDQGSSSSFEPPKGESSFIDSMIDMWAPDGWRSQYKDIRDWIKTKSTEEQHDAKH
;
A
#
# COMPACT_ATOMS: atom_id res chain seq x y z
N MET A 1 42.03 30.62 -13.77
CA MET A 1 41.41 29.32 -14.10
C MET A 1 42.16 28.62 -15.22
N LYS A 2 42.49 27.35 -15.03
CA LYS A 2 43.16 26.52 -16.07
C LYS A 2 42.16 26.19 -17.20
N LYS A 3 42.62 25.85 -18.41
CA LYS A 3 41.73 25.55 -19.55
C LYS A 3 40.69 24.45 -19.23
N GLY A 4 41.11 23.40 -18.51
CA GLY A 4 40.21 22.30 -18.11
C GLY A 4 39.09 22.74 -17.17
N GLU A 5 39.37 23.69 -16.27
CA GLU A 5 38.39 24.21 -15.32
C GLU A 5 37.30 25.04 -16.02
N LYS A 6 37.66 25.82 -17.05
CA LYS A 6 36.68 26.56 -17.86
C LYS A 6 35.76 25.63 -18.66
N ILE A 7 36.29 24.54 -19.20
CA ILE A 7 35.50 23.53 -19.93
C ILE A 7 34.55 22.83 -18.96
N LEU A 8 35.03 22.44 -17.78
CA LEU A 8 34.21 21.82 -16.75
C LEU A 8 33.05 22.73 -16.32
N PHE A 9 33.32 24.00 -15.98
CA PHE A 9 32.26 24.94 -15.59
C PHE A 9 31.28 25.23 -16.73
N GLY A 10 31.74 25.28 -17.99
CA GLY A 10 30.86 25.43 -19.15
C GLY A 10 29.92 24.24 -19.33
N VAL A 11 30.42 23.01 -19.20
CA VAL A 11 29.60 21.79 -19.27
C VAL A 11 28.61 21.72 -18.11
N VAL A 12 29.04 22.00 -16.88
CA VAL A 12 28.15 22.03 -15.71
C VAL A 12 27.06 23.08 -15.89
N ALA A 13 27.40 24.30 -16.33
CA ALA A 13 26.42 25.35 -16.59
C ALA A 13 25.39 24.92 -17.66
N LEU A 14 25.83 24.26 -18.73
CA LEU A 14 24.93 23.72 -19.75
C LEU A 14 23.98 22.66 -19.17
N LEU A 15 24.48 21.71 -18.37
CA LEU A 15 23.64 20.69 -17.74
C LEU A 15 22.62 21.29 -16.77
N VAL A 16 23.01 22.31 -16.00
CA VAL A 16 22.09 23.05 -15.13
C VAL A 16 20.99 23.73 -15.96
N ILE A 17 21.34 24.41 -17.05
CA ILE A 17 20.36 25.05 -17.94
C ILE A 17 19.40 24.00 -18.51
N ILE A 18 19.90 22.88 -19.03
CA ILE A 18 19.07 21.79 -19.57
C ILE A 18 18.13 21.25 -18.49
N THR A 19 18.62 21.06 -17.27
CA THR A 19 17.80 20.57 -16.14
C THR A 19 16.68 21.55 -15.81
N VAL A 20 16.97 22.84 -15.72
CA VAL A 20 15.98 23.88 -15.44
C VAL A 20 14.94 23.96 -16.55
N VAL A 21 15.34 23.91 -17.82
CA VAL A 21 14.41 23.92 -18.96
C VAL A 21 13.49 22.71 -18.92
N ASN A 22 14.03 21.49 -18.73
CA ASN A 22 13.22 20.28 -18.62
C ASN A 22 12.26 20.34 -17.44
N PHE A 23 12.70 20.82 -16.28
CA PHE A 23 11.84 20.99 -15.11
C PHE A 23 10.68 21.96 -15.39
N VAL A 24 10.96 23.12 -16.00
CA VAL A 24 9.92 24.10 -16.35
C VAL A 24 8.93 23.52 -17.35
N VAL A 25 9.40 22.79 -18.36
CA VAL A 25 8.53 22.11 -19.33
C VAL A 25 7.65 21.07 -18.64
N LEU A 26 8.22 20.17 -17.83
CA LEU A 26 7.47 19.15 -17.12
C LEU A 26 6.45 19.75 -16.14
N GLU A 27 6.82 20.78 -15.38
CA GLU A 27 5.89 21.48 -14.48
C GLU A 27 4.80 22.24 -15.23
N SER A 28 5.09 22.75 -16.43
CA SER A 28 4.06 23.35 -17.27
C SER A 28 3.07 22.29 -17.74
N VAL A 29 3.55 21.15 -18.24
CA VAL A 29 2.70 20.03 -18.67
C VAL A 29 1.87 19.50 -17.50
N ARG A 30 2.49 19.27 -16.33
CA ARG A 30 1.79 18.78 -15.13
C ARG A 30 0.67 19.71 -14.69
N ARG A 31 0.87 21.03 -14.73
CA ARG A 31 -0.13 22.02 -14.30
C ARG A 31 -1.30 22.22 -15.26
N HIS A 32 -1.08 22.00 -16.55
CA HIS A 32 -2.11 22.19 -17.59
C HIS A 32 -2.76 20.87 -18.04
N SER A 33 -2.30 19.72 -17.56
CA SER A 33 -2.89 18.43 -17.90
C SER A 33 -4.22 18.24 -17.16
N GLU A 34 -5.28 17.96 -17.91
CA GLU A 34 -6.61 17.65 -17.35
C GLU A 34 -6.67 16.26 -16.70
N LYS A 35 -5.69 15.39 -17.01
CA LYS A 35 -5.58 14.03 -16.49
C LYS A 35 -4.28 13.87 -15.72
N PRO A 36 -4.25 13.04 -14.67
CA PRO A 36 -3.01 12.77 -13.95
C PRO A 36 -1.99 12.14 -14.90
N LEU A 37 -0.73 12.59 -14.82
CA LEU A 37 0.36 12.11 -15.69
C LEU A 37 0.71 10.63 -15.46
N PHE A 38 0.34 10.11 -14.28
CA PHE A 38 0.51 8.72 -13.88
C PHE A 38 -0.81 8.20 -13.31
N PRO A 39 -1.12 6.91 -13.48
CA PRO A 39 -2.31 6.33 -12.89
C PRO A 39 -2.22 6.41 -11.36
N VAL A 40 -3.24 6.98 -10.74
CA VAL A 40 -3.41 6.94 -9.28
C VAL A 40 -4.22 5.68 -8.97
N LEU A 41 -3.54 4.66 -8.47
CA LEU A 41 -4.12 3.34 -8.17
C LEU A 41 -4.44 3.18 -6.68
N THR A 42 -4.50 4.27 -5.93
CA THR A 42 -4.86 4.31 -4.51
C THR A 42 -6.02 5.27 -4.32
N HIS A 43 -7.04 4.83 -3.58
CA HIS A 43 -8.27 5.57 -3.35
C HIS A 43 -8.47 5.75 -1.86
N PHE A 44 -8.56 7.02 -1.42
CA PHE A 44 -8.67 7.43 -0.02
C PHE A 44 -9.89 8.32 0.16
N ASP A 45 -11.05 7.81 -0.26
CA ASP A 45 -12.33 8.51 -0.20
C ASP A 45 -13.00 8.22 1.14
N PHE A 46 -12.61 8.99 2.16
CA PHE A 46 -13.06 8.73 3.52
C PHE A 46 -14.48 9.21 3.79
N SER A 47 -15.28 8.37 4.45
CA SER A 47 -16.54 8.78 5.07
C SER A 47 -16.27 9.65 6.30
N ALA A 48 -17.33 10.20 6.93
CA ALA A 48 -17.18 10.96 8.17
C ALA A 48 -16.51 10.12 9.29
N ASP A 49 -16.90 8.85 9.41
CA ASP A 49 -16.32 7.92 10.38
C ASP A 49 -14.88 7.52 9.99
N GLY A 50 -14.61 7.36 8.70
CA GLY A 50 -13.25 7.16 8.19
C GLY A 50 -12.32 8.35 8.48
N LEU A 51 -12.82 9.58 8.35
CA LEU A 51 -12.09 10.79 8.72
C LEU A 51 -11.79 10.83 10.23
N GLN A 52 -12.75 10.43 11.06
CA GLN A 52 -12.55 10.30 12.50
C GLN A 52 -11.49 9.23 12.82
N GLY A 53 -11.53 8.08 12.14
CA GLY A 53 -10.51 7.04 12.25
C GLY A 53 -9.12 7.53 11.85
N TYR A 54 -9.03 8.33 10.77
CA TYR A 54 -7.78 8.95 10.35
C TYR A 54 -7.23 9.94 11.39
N HIS A 55 -8.09 10.75 12.00
CA HIS A 55 -7.67 11.63 13.10
C HIS A 55 -7.14 10.84 14.30
N LEU A 56 -7.81 9.75 14.69
CA LEU A 56 -7.33 8.86 15.74
C LEU A 56 -5.97 8.24 15.37
N TYR A 57 -5.80 7.79 14.12
CA TYR A 57 -4.52 7.26 13.63
C TYR A 57 -3.37 8.26 13.80
N GLN A 58 -3.62 9.55 13.56
CA GLN A 58 -2.64 10.61 13.77
C GLN A 58 -2.38 10.89 15.25
N GLN A 59 -3.43 10.99 16.07
CA GLN A 59 -3.32 11.35 17.49
C GLN A 59 -2.72 10.23 18.35
N SER A 60 -3.03 8.97 18.04
CA SER A 60 -2.52 7.79 18.75
C SER A 60 -1.12 7.36 18.29
N ASN A 61 -0.44 8.19 17.48
CA ASN A 61 0.91 7.94 16.99
C ASN A 61 1.06 6.62 16.21
N CYS A 62 0.00 6.14 15.57
CA CYS A 62 0.03 4.92 14.78
C CYS A 62 0.99 5.04 13.59
N TYR A 63 1.18 6.26 13.07
CA TYR A 63 2.13 6.58 12.00
C TYR A 63 3.61 6.34 12.36
N SER A 64 3.92 6.21 13.66
CA SER A 64 5.28 5.90 14.11
C SER A 64 5.71 4.51 13.68
N CYS A 65 4.78 3.55 13.58
CA CYS A 65 5.06 2.21 13.08
C CYS A 65 4.48 1.99 11.68
N HIS A 66 3.27 2.51 11.41
CA HIS A 66 2.58 2.25 10.16
C HIS A 66 2.72 3.38 9.15
N ARG A 67 2.60 3.02 7.87
CA ARG A 67 2.42 3.96 6.78
C ARG A 67 0.97 3.89 6.28
N ALA A 68 0.30 5.03 6.22
CA ALA A 68 -1.04 5.18 5.64
C ALA A 68 -1.16 6.53 4.92
N VAL A 69 -2.02 6.58 3.90
CA VAL A 69 -2.23 7.77 3.05
C VAL A 69 -0.88 8.26 2.48
N GLY A 70 0.00 7.32 2.13
CA GLY A 70 1.32 7.64 1.59
C GLY A 70 2.31 8.30 2.58
N SER A 71 2.07 8.27 3.89
CA SER A 71 2.93 8.87 4.92
C SER A 71 3.08 7.99 6.17
N GLY A 72 4.16 8.17 6.93
CA GLY A 72 4.51 7.37 8.11
C GLY A 72 5.80 6.57 7.93
N THR A 73 6.06 5.60 8.80
CA THR A 73 7.27 4.77 8.75
C THR A 73 7.01 3.41 8.10
N SER A 74 8.09 2.71 7.75
CA SER A 74 8.06 1.33 7.25
C SER A 74 8.48 0.32 8.33
N MET A 75 8.35 0.67 9.62
CA MET A 75 8.71 -0.26 10.70
C MET A 75 7.67 -1.38 10.82
N GLY A 76 6.39 -1.03 10.73
CA GLY A 76 5.27 -1.94 10.55
C GLY A 76 4.87 -2.07 9.08
N VAL A 77 3.78 -2.79 8.85
CA VAL A 77 3.21 -2.94 7.51
C VAL A 77 2.58 -1.63 7.03
N SER A 78 2.62 -1.38 5.73
CA SER A 78 1.79 -0.32 5.15
C SER A 78 0.32 -0.71 5.24
N LEU A 79 -0.52 0.25 5.62
CA LEU A 79 -1.97 0.12 5.73
C LEU A 79 -2.67 0.49 4.41
N ASP A 80 -1.97 1.15 3.50
CA ASP A 80 -2.50 1.49 2.18
C ASP A 80 -2.92 0.21 1.45
N GLY A 81 -4.12 0.23 0.85
CA GLY A 81 -4.65 -0.89 0.07
C GLY A 81 -5.26 -2.03 0.88
N LEU A 82 -5.16 -2.03 2.21
CA LEU A 82 -5.75 -3.09 3.04
C LEU A 82 -7.27 -3.16 2.91
N GLY A 83 -7.94 -2.03 2.67
CA GLY A 83 -9.38 -1.96 2.42
C GLY A 83 -9.84 -2.64 1.12
N SER A 84 -8.91 -2.97 0.22
CA SER A 84 -9.22 -3.82 -0.95
C SER A 84 -9.21 -5.32 -0.61
N LYS A 85 -8.64 -5.71 0.54
CA LYS A 85 -8.51 -7.11 0.95
C LYS A 85 -9.51 -7.51 2.04
N HIS A 86 -9.81 -6.59 2.95
CA HIS A 86 -10.63 -6.84 4.12
C HIS A 86 -11.66 -5.73 4.31
N ASP A 87 -12.78 -6.08 4.94
CA ASP A 87 -13.86 -5.15 5.24
C ASP A 87 -13.73 -4.55 6.65
N THR A 88 -14.61 -3.61 6.97
CA THR A 88 -14.70 -2.96 8.28
C THR A 88 -14.88 -3.97 9.43
N SER A 89 -15.63 -5.05 9.22
CA SER A 89 -15.88 -6.05 10.26
C SER A 89 -14.61 -6.81 10.62
N TYR A 90 -13.80 -7.17 9.62
CA TYR A 90 -12.51 -7.79 9.81
C TYR A 90 -11.57 -6.86 10.58
N PHE A 91 -11.47 -5.59 10.20
CA PHE A 91 -10.57 -4.66 10.90
C PHE A 91 -11.02 -4.41 12.34
N TYR A 92 -12.31 -4.25 12.58
CA TYR A 92 -12.83 -4.11 13.94
C TYR A 92 -12.46 -5.32 14.81
N ASN A 93 -12.69 -6.53 14.28
CA ASN A 93 -12.35 -7.77 14.98
C ASN A 93 -10.85 -7.94 15.17
N PHE A 94 -10.03 -7.56 14.19
CA PHE A 94 -8.57 -7.61 14.30
C PHE A 94 -8.05 -6.64 15.35
N LEU A 95 -8.53 -5.39 15.37
CA LEU A 95 -8.08 -4.41 16.35
C LEU A 95 -8.48 -4.82 17.77
N LYS A 96 -9.63 -5.48 17.93
CA LYS A 96 -10.13 -5.98 19.23
C LYS A 96 -9.49 -7.29 19.67
N ASN A 97 -9.36 -8.26 18.76
CA ASN A 97 -8.86 -9.61 19.00
C ASN A 97 -7.94 -10.06 17.86
N PRO A 98 -6.69 -9.56 17.79
CA PRO A 98 -5.84 -9.69 16.61
C PRO A 98 -5.41 -11.13 16.33
N GLU A 99 -4.96 -11.87 17.34
CA GLU A 99 -4.50 -13.26 17.14
C GLU A 99 -5.64 -14.22 16.82
N GLN A 100 -6.85 -13.95 17.36
CA GLN A 100 -8.04 -14.72 17.04
C GLN A 100 -8.49 -14.47 15.58
N THR A 101 -8.51 -13.21 15.17
CA THR A 101 -8.94 -12.82 13.82
C THR A 101 -7.91 -13.23 12.76
N TYR A 102 -6.63 -13.11 13.08
CA TYR A 102 -5.53 -13.47 12.19
C TYR A 102 -5.24 -14.99 12.16
N GLY A 103 -5.67 -15.73 13.19
CA GLY A 103 -5.46 -17.17 13.31
C GLY A 103 -4.03 -17.58 13.67
N SER A 104 -3.16 -16.63 14.03
CA SER A 104 -1.80 -16.90 14.50
C SER A 104 -1.27 -15.77 15.38
N ARG A 105 -0.13 -16.02 16.04
CA ARG A 105 0.54 -15.05 16.90
C ARG A 105 1.04 -13.86 16.08
N THR A 106 0.60 -12.67 16.43
CA THR A 106 1.03 -11.40 15.85
C THR A 106 2.29 -10.86 16.55
N LEU A 107 3.01 -9.95 15.91
CA LEU A 107 4.22 -9.34 16.48
C LEU A 107 3.88 -8.25 17.51
N ASP A 108 3.25 -7.16 17.06
CA ASP A 108 3.07 -5.94 17.87
C ASP A 108 1.66 -5.77 18.43
N HIS A 109 0.63 -6.30 17.77
CA HIS A 109 -0.76 -6.25 18.24
C HIS A 109 -1.10 -7.46 19.12
N GLY A 110 -1.99 -7.32 20.10
CA GLY A 110 -2.50 -8.45 20.91
C GLY A 110 -2.34 -8.21 22.40
N ALA A 111 -2.35 -9.29 23.18
CA ALA A 111 -2.21 -9.16 24.63
C ALA A 111 -0.83 -8.57 25.01
N PRO A 112 -0.73 -7.86 26.16
CA PRO A 112 0.54 -7.42 26.72
C PRO A 112 1.56 -8.58 26.79
N PRO A 113 2.86 -8.33 26.61
CA PRO A 113 3.55 -7.02 26.69
C PRO A 113 3.88 -6.37 25.34
N LYS A 114 3.10 -6.63 24.28
CA LYS A 114 3.41 -6.11 22.94
C LYS A 114 3.20 -4.59 22.82
N ASP A 115 3.96 -3.95 21.93
CA ASP A 115 3.99 -2.49 21.80
C ASP A 115 2.61 -1.87 21.46
N ALA A 116 1.81 -2.54 20.63
CA ALA A 116 0.47 -2.10 20.25
C ALA A 116 -0.65 -2.82 21.05
N ALA A 117 -0.36 -3.35 22.23
CA ALA A 117 -1.38 -4.02 23.06
C ALA A 117 -2.51 -3.08 23.50
N TYR A 118 -2.23 -1.78 23.61
CA TYR A 118 -3.23 -0.76 23.98
C TYR A 118 -4.37 -0.64 22.96
N VAL A 119 -4.15 -1.04 21.71
CA VAL A 119 -5.15 -0.91 20.64
C VAL A 119 -6.42 -1.70 20.97
N ALA A 120 -6.27 -2.92 21.50
CA ALA A 120 -7.41 -3.75 21.90
C ALA A 120 -8.22 -3.17 23.09
N SER A 121 -7.66 -2.17 23.79
CA SER A 121 -8.31 -1.47 24.90
C SER A 121 -8.94 -0.13 24.51
N LEU A 122 -8.85 0.28 23.24
CA LEU A 122 -9.52 1.48 22.74
C LEU A 122 -11.06 1.34 22.88
N PRO A 123 -11.79 2.45 23.06
CA PRO A 123 -13.25 2.44 23.05
C PRO A 123 -13.81 1.80 21.78
N ASP A 124 -14.93 1.08 21.88
CA ASP A 124 -15.55 0.39 20.73
C ASP A 124 -15.89 1.36 19.58
N ALA A 125 -16.26 2.62 19.89
CA ALA A 125 -16.50 3.65 18.89
C ALA A 125 -15.23 4.07 18.13
N ASP A 126 -14.10 4.12 18.82
CA ASP A 126 -12.79 4.45 18.22
C ASP A 126 -12.28 3.28 17.38
N LEU A 127 -12.45 2.05 17.88
CA LEU A 127 -12.16 0.83 17.13
C LEU A 127 -12.98 0.76 15.84
N HIS A 128 -14.27 1.11 15.90
CA HIS A 128 -15.12 1.16 14.72
C HIS A 128 -14.66 2.22 13.73
N SER A 129 -14.41 3.45 14.18
CA SER A 129 -13.94 4.54 13.31
C SER A 129 -12.60 4.17 12.64
N MET A 130 -11.68 3.58 13.40
CA MET A 130 -10.41 3.07 12.88
C MET A 130 -10.62 1.96 11.84
N ALA A 131 -11.56 1.05 12.10
CA ALA A 131 -11.89 -0.02 11.16
C ALA A 131 -12.49 0.50 9.85
N VAL A 132 -13.34 1.54 9.93
CA VAL A 132 -13.88 2.22 8.74
C VAL A 132 -12.74 2.84 7.95
N PHE A 133 -11.89 3.63 8.60
CA PHE A 133 -10.70 4.22 7.99
C PHE A 133 -9.84 3.18 7.26
N LEU A 134 -9.50 2.06 7.91
CA LEU A 134 -8.70 0.99 7.31
C LEU A 134 -9.40 0.34 6.10
N SER A 135 -10.72 0.15 6.18
CA SER A 135 -11.50 -0.40 5.06
C SER A 135 -11.63 0.54 3.87
N GLU A 136 -11.42 1.83 4.08
CA GLU A 136 -11.45 2.87 3.04
C GLU A 136 -10.06 3.14 2.45
N LEU A 137 -8.99 2.58 3.01
CA LEU A 137 -7.66 2.58 2.40
C LEU A 137 -7.60 1.56 1.25
N LYS A 138 -8.11 1.94 0.09
CA LYS A 138 -8.23 1.04 -1.08
C LYS A 138 -7.13 1.26 -2.10
N SER A 139 -6.83 0.21 -2.84
CA SER A 139 -5.93 0.22 -3.98
C SER A 139 -6.45 -0.66 -5.10
N ASP A 140 -6.20 -0.23 -6.33
CA ASP A 140 -6.49 -0.99 -7.53
C ASP A 140 -5.36 -1.97 -7.83
N GLN A 141 -5.72 -3.05 -8.52
CA GLN A 141 -4.80 -4.04 -9.04
C GLN A 141 -3.63 -3.41 -9.80
N GLY A 142 -2.40 -3.78 -9.43
CA GLY A 142 -1.17 -3.20 -9.99
C GLY A 142 -0.62 -1.99 -9.24
N SER A 143 -1.32 -1.48 -8.22
CA SER A 143 -0.71 -0.62 -7.22
C SER A 143 0.39 -1.38 -6.46
N SER A 144 1.42 -0.67 -6.00
CA SER A 144 2.43 -1.25 -5.07
C SER A 144 1.82 -1.66 -3.73
N SER A 145 0.66 -1.12 -3.38
CA SER A 145 -0.13 -1.47 -2.19
C SER A 145 -1.28 -2.42 -2.50
N SER A 146 -1.39 -2.92 -3.73
CA SER A 146 -2.42 -3.89 -4.10
C SER A 146 -2.08 -5.26 -3.55
N PHE A 147 -3.08 -5.93 -2.98
CA PHE A 147 -2.98 -7.35 -2.68
C PHE A 147 -2.95 -8.20 -3.96
N GLU A 148 -3.65 -7.76 -5.01
CA GLU A 148 -3.69 -8.46 -6.29
C GLU A 148 -2.53 -8.03 -7.20
N PRO A 149 -1.85 -8.99 -7.87
CA PRO A 149 -0.80 -8.69 -8.84
C PRO A 149 -1.38 -7.97 -10.07
N PRO A 150 -0.58 -7.24 -10.86
CA PRO A 150 -1.06 -6.60 -12.09
C PRO A 150 -1.83 -7.55 -13.02
N LYS A 151 -2.78 -7.01 -13.79
CA LYS A 151 -3.55 -7.81 -14.76
C LYS A 151 -2.64 -8.38 -15.85
N GLY A 152 -2.86 -9.64 -16.19
CA GLY A 152 -2.17 -10.35 -17.26
C GLY A 152 -1.00 -11.21 -16.76
N GLU A 153 -0.37 -11.90 -17.70
CA GLU A 153 0.86 -12.66 -17.46
C GLU A 153 2.05 -11.89 -18.03
N SER A 154 3.21 -12.04 -17.40
CA SER A 154 4.44 -11.36 -17.80
C SER A 154 5.51 -12.40 -18.04
N SER A 155 5.85 -12.60 -19.32
CA SER A 155 6.90 -13.55 -19.72
C SER A 155 8.23 -13.26 -19.02
N PHE A 156 8.50 -11.99 -18.68
CA PHE A 156 9.66 -11.60 -17.90
C PHE A 156 9.58 -12.15 -16.46
N ILE A 157 8.45 -11.98 -15.77
CA ILE A 157 8.28 -12.49 -14.40
C ILE A 157 8.36 -14.01 -14.41
N ASP A 158 7.69 -14.67 -15.35
CA ASP A 158 7.71 -16.13 -15.45
C ASP A 158 9.14 -16.64 -15.71
N SER A 159 9.89 -15.98 -16.60
CA SER A 159 11.32 -16.31 -16.85
C SER A 159 12.19 -16.09 -15.61
N MET A 160 11.93 -15.04 -14.82
CA MET A 160 12.66 -14.81 -13.57
C MET A 160 12.33 -15.89 -12.54
N ILE A 161 11.07 -16.27 -12.39
CA ILE A 161 10.70 -17.37 -11.48
C ILE A 161 11.35 -18.68 -11.93
N ASP A 162 11.33 -18.98 -13.23
CA ASP A 162 11.96 -20.18 -13.80
C ASP A 162 13.48 -20.22 -13.56
N MET A 163 14.16 -19.08 -13.64
CA MET A 163 15.61 -19.00 -13.48
C MET A 163 16.07 -19.03 -12.01
N TRP A 164 15.30 -18.44 -11.10
CA TRP A 164 15.74 -18.16 -9.73
C TRP A 164 15.01 -18.97 -8.65
N ALA A 165 13.80 -19.47 -8.90
CA ALA A 165 13.05 -20.23 -7.91
C ALA A 165 13.48 -21.72 -7.92
N PRO A 166 13.78 -22.33 -6.76
CA PRO A 166 14.04 -23.76 -6.68
C PRO A 166 12.84 -24.59 -7.18
N ASP A 167 13.10 -25.69 -7.88
CA ASP A 167 12.05 -26.57 -8.43
C ASP A 167 11.04 -27.04 -7.36
N GLY A 168 11.52 -27.30 -6.15
CA GLY A 168 10.70 -27.73 -5.03
C GLY A 168 9.62 -26.72 -4.62
N TRP A 169 9.82 -25.42 -4.88
CA TRP A 169 8.86 -24.38 -4.50
C TRP A 169 7.55 -24.47 -5.27
N ARG A 170 7.59 -24.92 -6.54
CA ARG A 170 6.37 -25.10 -7.35
C ARG A 170 5.41 -26.13 -6.75
N SER A 171 5.94 -27.07 -5.97
CA SER A 171 5.13 -28.07 -5.27
C SER A 171 4.62 -27.60 -3.90
N GLN A 172 5.30 -26.61 -3.29
CA GLN A 172 5.01 -26.12 -1.94
C GLN A 172 4.09 -24.91 -1.93
N TYR A 173 4.17 -24.07 -2.96
CA TYR A 173 3.46 -22.80 -3.04
C TYR A 173 2.61 -22.75 -4.30
N LYS A 174 1.34 -22.35 -4.13
CA LYS A 174 0.43 -22.09 -5.25
C LYS A 174 0.65 -20.67 -5.77
N ASP A 175 0.64 -20.50 -7.09
CA ASP A 175 0.68 -19.17 -7.70
C ASP A 175 -0.55 -18.36 -7.27
N ILE A 176 -0.32 -17.13 -6.81
CA ILE A 176 -1.38 -16.22 -6.34
C ILE A 176 -2.38 -15.92 -7.47
N ARG A 177 -1.94 -15.88 -8.73
CA ARG A 177 -2.79 -15.66 -9.90
C ARG A 177 -3.85 -16.76 -10.03
N ASP A 178 -3.48 -18.00 -9.74
CA ASP A 178 -4.41 -19.14 -9.79
C ASP A 178 -5.35 -19.16 -8.59
N TRP A 179 -4.85 -18.77 -7.42
CA TRP A 179 -5.68 -18.63 -6.23
C TRP A 179 -6.76 -17.55 -6.41
N ILE A 180 -6.43 -16.38 -6.98
CA ILE A 180 -7.39 -15.30 -7.27
C ILE A 180 -8.45 -15.74 -8.30
N LYS A 181 -8.05 -16.44 -9.38
CA LYS A 181 -9.00 -17.00 -10.37
C LYS A 181 -10.01 -17.94 -9.69
N THR A 182 -9.55 -18.73 -8.73
CA THR A 182 -10.42 -19.68 -8.00
C THR A 182 -11.42 -18.90 -7.12
N LYS A 183 -10.94 -17.96 -6.31
CA LYS A 183 -11.76 -17.17 -5.37
C LYS A 183 -12.83 -16.32 -6.08
N SER A 184 -12.46 -15.66 -7.18
CA SER A 184 -13.41 -14.86 -7.97
C SER A 184 -14.53 -15.70 -8.59
N THR A 185 -14.28 -16.98 -8.87
CA THR A 185 -15.30 -17.91 -9.40
C THR A 185 -16.27 -18.36 -8.30
N GLU A 186 -15.76 -18.61 -7.08
CA GLU A 186 -16.56 -18.97 -5.91
C GLU A 186 -17.47 -17.82 -5.46
N GLU A 187 -16.93 -16.60 -5.34
CA GLU A 187 -17.71 -15.40 -4.98
C GLU A 187 -18.80 -15.08 -6.00
N GLN A 188 -18.59 -15.38 -7.29
CA GLN A 188 -19.62 -15.23 -8.34
C GLN A 188 -20.71 -16.30 -8.30
N HIS A 189 -20.42 -17.50 -7.78
CA HIS A 189 -21.40 -18.57 -7.59
C HIS A 189 -22.29 -18.29 -6.37
N ASP A 190 -21.71 -17.80 -5.28
CA ASP A 190 -22.46 -17.48 -4.05
C ASP A 190 -23.37 -16.26 -4.22
N ALA A 191 -23.00 -15.28 -5.06
CA ALA A 191 -23.85 -14.13 -5.36
C ALA A 191 -25.06 -14.44 -6.26
N LYS A 192 -25.19 -15.67 -6.78
CA LYS A 192 -26.32 -16.13 -7.61
C LYS A 192 -27.35 -16.97 -6.86
N HIS A 193 -27.16 -17.20 -5.56
CA HIS A 193 -28.07 -17.95 -4.69
C HIS A 193 -28.58 -17.08 -3.54
#